data_AF-A0A953NUN3-F1
#
_entry.id   AF-A0A953NUN3-F1
#
_cell.length_a   1.000
_cell.length_b   1.000
_cell.length_c   1.000
_cell.angle_alpha   90.00
_cell.angle_beta   90.00
_cell.angle_gamma   90.00
#
_symmetry.space_group_name_H-M   'P 1'
#
loop_
_entity.id
_entity.type
_entity.pdbx_description
1 polymer ?
#
loop_
_entity_poly.entity_id
_entity_poly.type
_entity_poly.pdbx_seq_one_letter_code
_entity_poly.pdbx_strand_id
1 'polypeptide(L)'
;MQPSQQRIRVPDTTITSLLFVLFSAICTIYAMGQADTPFETGCGPVPFHDIAVEHKGVDDVCGIGGVAGDTDVGNQQQNRAKNNFCLTGDPVTVRTTDLLTLQKKVDDLEDFRYGSGRSVPKDRSPLQDLATVGGKKVGEGTLVEIVGYMMDPHYSDVSKGEGVNCKKSGNERNDIHFSISRLWRDIDYTDRKQVQAALCKLVTGEISPHFRPESWEVEHLSKLENIPVRLTGQLFFDASHVPCRAGKPVNPARASVWEIHPIYAIDVCKTKTKCRANVDSDWITMDAWAQKQHEDEESEKDE
;
A
#
# COMPACT_ATOMS: atom_id res chain seq x y z
N MET A 1 97.83 5.34 1.27
CA MET A 1 96.38 5.08 1.26
C MET A 1 95.89 5.15 -0.18
N GLN A 2 95.35 4.04 -0.68
CA GLN A 2 94.56 3.91 -1.93
C GLN A 2 93.35 4.89 -1.96
N PRO A 3 92.52 4.91 -3.03
CA PRO A 3 92.73 4.80 -4.48
C PRO A 3 92.03 5.97 -5.25
N SER A 4 92.42 6.32 -6.47
CA SER A 4 91.87 5.86 -7.77
C SER A 4 90.33 5.88 -7.90
N GLN A 5 89.82 6.61 -8.89
CA GLN A 5 88.68 6.18 -9.72
C GLN A 5 88.76 6.84 -11.12
N GLN A 6 88.72 5.98 -12.13
CA GLN A 6 88.67 6.28 -13.57
C GLN A 6 87.22 6.52 -14.01
N ARG A 7 87.04 7.32 -15.07
CA ARG A 7 85.81 7.35 -15.89
C ARG A 7 85.67 6.03 -16.64
N ILE A 8 84.44 5.55 -16.86
CA ILE A 8 83.94 4.96 -18.13
C ILE A 8 82.40 4.76 -18.09
N ARG A 9 81.78 5.20 -19.20
CA ARG A 9 80.53 4.83 -19.91
C ARG A 9 79.17 4.71 -19.21
N VAL A 10 78.24 5.41 -19.87
CA VAL A 10 76.77 5.29 -19.88
C VAL A 10 76.34 3.99 -20.59
N PRO A 11 75.18 3.43 -20.21
CA PRO A 11 74.22 3.00 -21.22
C PRO A 11 72.81 3.55 -20.97
N ASP A 12 72.15 3.91 -22.07
CA ASP A 12 70.71 4.17 -22.19
C ASP A 12 69.88 2.97 -21.73
N THR A 13 68.79 3.17 -21.00
CA THR A 13 67.46 2.62 -21.33
C THR A 13 66.34 3.06 -20.36
N THR A 14 65.35 3.77 -20.92
CA THR A 14 63.90 3.53 -20.83
C THR A 14 63.07 3.63 -19.53
N ILE A 15 61.89 4.25 -19.73
CA ILE A 15 60.54 3.91 -19.24
C ILE A 15 60.09 4.52 -17.90
N THR A 16 59.38 5.65 -18.06
CA THR A 16 58.04 5.95 -17.53
C THR A 16 57.59 5.25 -16.24
N SER A 17 57.20 6.05 -15.24
CA SER A 17 56.02 5.77 -14.43
C SER A 17 55.44 7.08 -13.88
N LEU A 18 54.34 7.52 -14.51
CA LEU A 18 53.42 8.49 -13.94
C LEU A 18 52.83 7.91 -12.66
N LEU A 19 52.96 8.63 -11.55
CA LEU A 19 52.15 8.44 -10.35
C LEU A 19 50.72 8.88 -10.66
N PHE A 20 49.88 7.95 -11.12
CA PHE A 20 48.43 8.08 -11.06
C PHE A 20 48.00 7.88 -9.61
N VAL A 21 47.61 8.96 -8.94
CA VAL A 21 46.85 8.92 -7.70
C VAL A 21 45.46 8.38 -8.06
N LEU A 22 45.25 7.08 -7.84
CA LEU A 22 43.91 6.49 -7.87
C LEU A 22 43.12 7.08 -6.71
N PHE A 23 42.23 8.02 -7.00
CA PHE A 23 41.05 8.25 -6.18
C PHE A 23 40.22 6.97 -6.25
N SER A 24 40.32 6.10 -5.24
CA SER A 24 39.30 5.09 -4.98
C SER A 24 38.01 5.82 -4.63
N ALA A 25 37.18 6.08 -5.65
CA ALA A 25 35.77 6.29 -5.44
C ALA A 25 35.23 4.99 -4.84
N ILE A 26 35.04 4.98 -3.52
CA ILE A 26 34.21 4.00 -2.85
C ILE A 26 32.79 4.29 -3.37
N CYS A 27 32.43 3.66 -4.49
CA CYS A 27 31.04 3.46 -4.85
C CYS A 27 30.47 2.54 -3.77
N THR A 28 29.91 3.13 -2.73
CA THR A 28 28.94 2.47 -1.89
C THR A 28 27.85 2.00 -2.84
N ILE A 29 27.82 0.69 -3.12
CA ILE A 29 26.69 0.05 -3.79
C ILE A 29 25.55 0.16 -2.78
N TYR A 30 24.84 1.28 -2.82
CA TYR A 30 23.56 1.40 -2.15
C TYR A 30 22.61 0.41 -2.85
N ALA A 31 21.91 -0.35 -2.02
CA ALA A 31 20.97 -1.39 -2.40
C ALA A 31 20.10 -0.98 -3.59
N MET A 32 19.79 -1.91 -4.48
CA MET A 32 18.75 -1.72 -5.50
C MET A 32 17.36 -1.77 -4.84
N GLY A 33 17.09 -0.88 -3.89
CA GLY A 33 15.73 -0.42 -3.60
C GLY A 33 15.36 0.63 -4.63
N GLN A 34 14.09 0.70 -5.05
CA GLN A 34 13.64 1.71 -6.02
C GLN A 34 13.46 3.09 -5.38
N ALA A 35 14.33 3.45 -4.44
CA ALA A 35 14.45 4.82 -3.97
C ALA A 35 15.00 5.68 -5.11
N ASP A 36 14.54 6.93 -5.18
CA ASP A 36 14.93 7.91 -6.20
C ASP A 36 14.63 7.44 -7.63
N THR A 37 13.63 6.57 -7.78
CA THR A 37 13.06 6.13 -9.05
C THR A 37 11.61 6.59 -9.12
N PRO A 38 11.13 7.13 -10.26
CA PRO A 38 9.72 7.45 -10.43
C PRO A 38 8.81 6.22 -10.30
N PHE A 39 7.61 6.43 -9.78
CA PHE A 39 6.58 5.41 -9.73
C PHE A 39 5.99 5.21 -11.12
N GLU A 40 6.26 4.05 -11.72
CA GLU A 40 5.68 3.62 -12.98
C GLU A 40 4.96 2.29 -12.77
N THR A 41 3.65 2.26 -13.06
CA THR A 41 2.81 1.05 -12.90
C THR A 41 3.24 -0.11 -13.82
N GLY A 42 3.88 0.20 -14.95
CA GLY A 42 4.25 -0.77 -15.99
C GLY A 42 3.08 -1.25 -16.87
N CYS A 43 1.85 -0.78 -16.63
CA CYS A 43 0.64 -1.24 -17.33
C CYS A 43 -0.26 -0.10 -17.85
N GLY A 44 0.21 1.14 -17.79
CA GLY A 44 -0.53 2.33 -18.19
C GLY A 44 -0.91 3.21 -16.99
N PRO A 45 -1.77 4.21 -17.17
CA PRO A 45 -2.19 5.07 -16.07
C PRO A 45 -2.86 4.28 -14.94
N VAL A 46 -2.82 4.81 -13.71
CA VAL A 46 -3.58 4.24 -12.58
C VAL A 46 -5.08 4.23 -12.89
N PRO A 47 -5.87 3.32 -12.28
CA PRO A 47 -7.31 3.18 -12.57
C PRO A 47 -8.16 4.46 -12.39
N PHE A 48 -7.69 5.40 -11.57
CA PHE A 48 -8.32 6.68 -11.28
C PHE A 48 -7.57 7.87 -11.91
N HIS A 49 -6.87 7.65 -13.02
CA HIS A 49 -6.02 8.65 -13.66
C HIS A 49 -6.69 10.01 -13.92
N ASP A 50 -7.98 10.01 -14.27
CA ASP A 50 -8.72 11.24 -14.59
C ASP A 50 -8.84 12.22 -13.40
N ILE A 51 -8.65 11.73 -12.17
CA ILE A 51 -8.67 12.50 -10.93
C ILE A 51 -7.37 12.37 -10.12
N ALA A 52 -6.33 11.77 -10.72
CA ALA A 52 -5.05 11.55 -10.06
C ALA A 52 -4.29 12.86 -9.82
N VAL A 53 -3.63 12.97 -8.67
CA VAL A 53 -2.74 14.09 -8.33
C VAL A 53 -1.33 13.56 -8.16
N GLU A 54 -0.34 14.23 -8.76
CA GLU A 54 1.07 13.87 -8.56
C GLU A 54 1.56 14.36 -7.19
N HIS A 55 2.06 13.44 -6.36
CA HIS A 55 2.59 13.73 -5.03
C HIS A 55 4.12 13.76 -5.01
N LYS A 56 4.67 14.95 -4.79
CA LYS A 56 6.13 15.14 -4.72
C LYS A 56 6.71 14.44 -3.50
N GLY A 57 7.83 13.76 -3.68
CA GLY A 57 8.52 13.02 -2.63
C GLY A 57 8.01 11.59 -2.41
N VAL A 58 7.04 11.12 -3.19
CA VAL A 58 6.64 9.71 -3.26
C VAL A 58 6.52 9.22 -4.71
N ASP A 59 5.85 9.95 -5.59
CA ASP A 59 5.66 9.52 -6.99
C ASP A 59 6.90 9.69 -7.87
N ASP A 60 7.78 10.64 -7.52
CA ASP A 60 9.00 10.94 -8.26
C ASP A 60 10.24 10.20 -7.72
N VAL A 61 10.15 9.64 -6.51
CA VAL A 61 11.31 9.10 -5.76
C VAL A 61 11.07 7.75 -5.11
N CYS A 62 9.92 7.10 -5.34
CA CYS A 62 9.67 5.74 -4.91
C CYS A 62 9.04 4.93 -6.04
N GLY A 63 9.83 4.04 -6.65
CA GLY A 63 9.35 3.19 -7.72
C GLY A 63 8.40 2.10 -7.22
N ILE A 64 7.69 1.46 -8.14
CA ILE A 64 6.64 0.46 -7.89
C ILE A 64 7.05 -0.69 -6.95
N GLY A 65 8.33 -1.08 -6.92
CA GLY A 65 8.85 -2.12 -6.03
C GLY A 65 9.08 -1.67 -4.59
N GLY A 66 8.98 -0.37 -4.30
CA GLY A 66 9.35 0.22 -3.02
C GLY A 66 10.81 -0.07 -2.64
N VAL A 67 11.06 -0.17 -1.32
CA VAL A 67 12.34 -0.61 -0.77
C VAL A 67 12.20 -1.84 0.12
N ALA A 68 13.08 -2.81 -0.12
CA ALA A 68 13.32 -3.98 0.72
C ALA A 68 14.79 -4.38 0.57
N GLY A 69 15.34 -5.13 1.53
CA GLY A 69 16.72 -5.63 1.40
C GLY A 69 16.85 -6.63 0.25
N ASP A 70 18.03 -6.71 -0.38
CA ASP A 70 18.26 -7.57 -1.55
C ASP A 70 17.94 -9.06 -1.29
N THR A 71 18.17 -9.53 -0.06
CA THR A 71 17.86 -10.90 0.36
C THR A 71 16.44 -11.07 0.91
N ASP A 72 15.69 -9.97 1.06
CA ASP A 72 14.34 -9.94 1.63
C ASP A 72 13.28 -10.12 0.53
N VAL A 73 13.33 -11.28 -0.11
CA VAL A 73 12.42 -11.64 -1.22
C VAL A 73 10.95 -11.54 -0.80
N GLY A 74 10.62 -11.86 0.45
CA GLY A 74 9.25 -11.79 0.96
C GLY A 74 8.70 -10.37 0.90
N ASN A 75 9.41 -9.39 1.47
CA ASN A 75 8.98 -7.99 1.41
C ASN A 75 9.03 -7.43 -0.01
N GLN A 76 9.98 -7.85 -0.85
CA GLN A 76 9.98 -7.45 -2.27
C GLN A 76 8.71 -7.90 -3.00
N GLN A 77 8.25 -9.14 -2.77
CA GLN A 77 7.00 -9.63 -3.37
C GLN A 77 5.77 -8.94 -2.76
N GLN A 78 5.77 -8.71 -1.44
CA GLN A 78 4.69 -8.01 -0.78
C GLN A 78 4.56 -6.57 -1.30
N ASN A 79 5.66 -5.81 -1.42
CA ASN A 79 5.62 -4.44 -1.96
C ASN A 79 5.08 -4.42 -3.40
N ARG A 80 5.52 -5.35 -4.26
CA ARG A 80 5.01 -5.46 -5.63
C ARG A 80 3.51 -5.75 -5.68
N ALA A 81 3.03 -6.63 -4.82
CA ALA A 81 1.60 -6.90 -4.71
C ALA A 81 0.84 -5.68 -4.17
N LYS A 82 1.38 -5.02 -3.13
CA LYS A 82 0.81 -3.84 -2.49
C LYS A 82 0.70 -2.65 -3.47
N ASN A 83 1.66 -2.48 -4.38
CA ASN A 83 1.65 -1.47 -5.44
C ASN A 83 1.10 -1.96 -6.81
N ASN A 84 0.28 -3.01 -6.83
CA ASN A 84 -0.32 -3.47 -8.09
C ASN A 84 -1.55 -2.63 -8.46
N PHE A 85 -1.43 -1.79 -9.48
CA PHE A 85 -2.52 -0.98 -10.06
C PHE A 85 -3.02 -1.52 -11.41
N CYS A 86 -2.58 -2.73 -11.79
CA CYS A 86 -2.71 -3.23 -13.16
C CYS A 86 -3.91 -4.17 -13.37
N LEU A 87 -4.74 -4.40 -12.35
CA LEU A 87 -5.89 -5.29 -12.50
C LEU A 87 -7.00 -4.59 -13.30
N THR A 88 -7.51 -5.28 -14.31
CA THR A 88 -8.58 -4.80 -15.19
C THR A 88 -9.71 -5.82 -15.28
N GLY A 89 -10.90 -5.40 -15.68
CA GLY A 89 -12.06 -6.25 -15.91
C GLY A 89 -13.13 -6.10 -14.83
N ASP A 90 -14.10 -7.02 -14.83
CA ASP A 90 -15.24 -6.93 -13.91
C ASP A 90 -14.85 -7.40 -12.51
N PRO A 91 -14.99 -6.56 -11.46
CA PRO A 91 -14.69 -6.94 -10.10
C PRO A 91 -15.57 -8.10 -9.62
N VAL A 92 -15.04 -8.90 -8.69
CA VAL A 92 -15.85 -9.87 -7.95
C VAL A 92 -16.47 -9.18 -6.74
N THR A 93 -17.80 -9.17 -6.64
CA THR A 93 -18.47 -8.66 -5.43
C THR A 93 -18.20 -9.58 -4.24
N VAL A 94 -17.49 -9.06 -3.24
CA VAL A 94 -17.16 -9.75 -1.99
C VAL A 94 -17.83 -9.08 -0.80
N ARG A 95 -17.91 -9.80 0.32
CA ARG A 95 -18.38 -9.30 1.62
C ARG A 95 -17.27 -9.45 2.64
N THR A 96 -17.40 -8.74 3.76
CA THR A 96 -16.46 -8.87 4.89
C THR A 96 -16.34 -10.31 5.38
N THR A 97 -17.42 -11.11 5.33
CA THR A 97 -17.41 -12.53 5.68
C THR A 97 -16.60 -13.40 4.71
N ASP A 98 -16.49 -12.99 3.45
CA ASP A 98 -15.71 -13.72 2.45
C ASP A 98 -14.19 -13.51 2.73
N LEU A 99 -13.78 -12.32 3.19
CA LEU A 99 -12.42 -12.06 3.67
C LEU A 99 -12.07 -12.88 4.93
N LEU A 100 -13.02 -13.07 5.85
CA LEU A 100 -12.82 -13.96 7.00
C LEU A 100 -12.69 -15.44 6.56
N THR A 101 -13.39 -15.82 5.50
CA THR A 101 -13.27 -17.17 4.92
C THR A 101 -11.90 -17.37 4.30
N LEU A 102 -11.41 -16.38 3.55
CA LEU A 102 -10.05 -16.38 3.01
C LEU A 102 -9.00 -16.42 4.11
N GLN A 103 -9.17 -15.66 5.20
CA GLN A 103 -8.27 -15.71 6.35
C GLN A 103 -8.16 -17.12 6.91
N LYS A 104 -9.30 -17.77 7.15
CA LYS A 104 -9.33 -19.15 7.64
C LYS A 104 -8.63 -20.11 6.68
N LYS A 105 -8.83 -19.94 5.36
CA LYS A 105 -8.14 -20.76 4.35
C LYS A 105 -6.63 -20.63 4.42
N VAL A 106 -6.11 -19.42 4.64
CA VAL A 106 -4.66 -19.21 4.84
C VAL A 106 -4.19 -19.83 6.16
N ASP A 107 -4.98 -19.70 7.23
CA ASP A 107 -4.64 -20.31 8.54
C ASP A 107 -4.60 -21.84 8.47
N ASP A 108 -5.36 -22.45 7.55
CA ASP A 108 -5.43 -23.89 7.32
C ASP A 108 -4.33 -24.38 6.34
N LEU A 109 -3.53 -23.49 5.72
CA LEU A 109 -2.43 -23.89 4.83
C LEU A 109 -1.28 -24.52 5.63
N GLU A 110 -0.87 -25.72 5.24
CA GLU A 110 0.32 -26.36 5.79
C GLU A 110 1.59 -25.58 5.42
N ASP A 111 2.49 -25.41 6.38
CA ASP A 111 3.79 -24.73 6.23
C ASP A 111 3.75 -23.26 5.77
N PHE A 112 2.57 -22.62 5.77
CA PHE A 112 2.44 -21.21 5.44
C PHE A 112 2.63 -20.32 6.68
N ARG A 113 3.77 -19.62 6.76
CA ARG A 113 4.12 -18.75 7.90
C ARG A 113 4.00 -17.28 7.51
N TYR A 114 3.32 -16.50 8.37
CA TYR A 114 3.16 -15.05 8.25
C TYR A 114 3.08 -14.42 9.64
N GLY A 115 2.94 -13.09 9.72
CA GLY A 115 2.66 -12.40 10.99
C GLY A 115 3.78 -11.54 11.54
N SER A 116 4.84 -11.34 10.76
CA SER A 116 5.89 -10.37 11.07
C SER A 116 6.58 -9.91 9.80
N GLY A 117 7.08 -8.67 9.78
CA GLY A 117 7.88 -8.16 8.66
C GLY A 117 9.18 -8.95 8.39
N ARG A 118 9.58 -9.89 9.26
CA ARG A 118 10.72 -10.81 9.05
C ARG A 118 10.30 -12.20 8.55
N SER A 119 9.01 -12.47 8.55
CA SER A 119 8.43 -13.76 8.18
C SER A 119 7.39 -13.60 7.07
N VAL A 120 7.60 -12.63 6.19
CA VAL A 120 6.79 -12.46 4.98
C VAL A 120 7.08 -13.62 4.02
N PRO A 121 6.06 -14.35 3.54
CA PRO A 121 6.23 -15.46 2.62
C PRO A 121 7.00 -15.04 1.36
N LYS A 122 8.02 -15.81 1.00
CA LYS A 122 8.76 -15.62 -0.24
C LYS A 122 7.96 -16.07 -1.46
N ASP A 123 7.13 -17.09 -1.26
CA ASP A 123 6.17 -17.59 -2.23
C ASP A 123 4.77 -17.18 -1.79
N ARG A 124 4.07 -16.47 -2.68
CA ARG A 124 2.72 -15.97 -2.47
C ARG A 124 1.69 -16.68 -3.35
N SER A 125 2.13 -17.62 -4.20
CA SER A 125 1.23 -18.42 -5.05
C SER A 125 0.17 -19.20 -4.26
N PRO A 126 0.40 -19.68 -3.01
CA PRO A 126 -0.66 -20.32 -2.24
C PRO A 126 -1.81 -19.39 -1.84
N LEU A 127 -1.62 -18.07 -1.95
CA LEU A 127 -2.65 -17.07 -1.64
C LEU A 127 -3.61 -16.84 -2.80
N GLN A 128 -3.32 -17.37 -3.98
CA GLN A 128 -4.15 -17.23 -5.18
C GLN A 128 -5.26 -18.28 -5.18
N ASP A 129 -6.43 -17.93 -5.74
CA ASP A 129 -7.56 -18.86 -5.96
C ASP A 129 -8.05 -19.66 -4.73
N LEU A 130 -7.84 -19.14 -3.52
CA LEU A 130 -8.12 -19.78 -2.23
C LEU A 130 -9.59 -20.14 -1.99
N ALA A 131 -10.50 -19.33 -2.51
CA ALA A 131 -11.93 -19.52 -2.32
C ALA A 131 -12.71 -19.32 -3.63
N THR A 132 -13.98 -19.75 -3.63
CA THR A 132 -14.91 -19.45 -4.71
C THR A 132 -16.01 -18.55 -4.17
N VAL A 133 -16.16 -17.36 -4.75
CA VAL A 133 -17.21 -16.38 -4.43
C VAL A 133 -17.97 -16.05 -5.71
N GLY A 134 -19.30 -16.19 -5.69
CA GLY A 134 -20.12 -15.93 -6.87
C GLY A 134 -19.76 -16.78 -8.10
N GLY A 135 -19.19 -17.98 -7.89
CA GLY A 135 -18.71 -18.85 -8.96
C GLY A 135 -17.32 -18.50 -9.53
N LYS A 136 -16.71 -17.39 -9.10
CA LYS A 136 -15.34 -16.99 -9.48
C LYS A 136 -14.34 -17.40 -8.40
N LYS A 137 -13.12 -17.78 -8.80
CA LYS A 137 -12.01 -17.96 -7.86
C LYS A 137 -11.54 -16.61 -7.34
N VAL A 138 -11.26 -16.53 -6.04
CA VAL A 138 -10.80 -15.32 -5.37
C VAL A 138 -9.64 -15.63 -4.44
N GLY A 139 -8.70 -14.70 -4.39
CA GLY A 139 -7.46 -14.75 -3.60
C GLY A 139 -6.62 -13.50 -3.88
N GLU A 140 -5.34 -13.53 -3.52
CA GLU A 140 -4.45 -12.40 -3.77
C GLU A 140 -4.35 -12.07 -5.27
N GLY A 141 -4.42 -10.79 -5.59
CA GLY A 141 -4.39 -10.31 -6.97
C GLY A 141 -5.74 -10.40 -7.69
N THR A 142 -6.84 -10.68 -6.97
CA THR A 142 -8.19 -10.61 -7.54
C THR A 142 -8.72 -9.19 -7.47
N LEU A 143 -9.27 -8.67 -8.57
CA LEU A 143 -10.02 -7.41 -8.56
C LEU A 143 -11.39 -7.64 -7.91
N VAL A 144 -11.67 -6.90 -6.85
CA VAL A 144 -12.89 -7.06 -6.05
C VAL A 144 -13.61 -5.74 -5.86
N GLU A 145 -14.91 -5.84 -5.58
CA GLU A 145 -15.71 -4.74 -5.06
C GLU A 145 -16.34 -5.16 -3.72
N ILE A 146 -16.42 -4.24 -2.77
CA ILE A 146 -17.12 -4.45 -1.51
C ILE A 146 -18.02 -3.25 -1.21
N VAL A 147 -19.18 -3.51 -0.63
CA VAL A 147 -20.04 -2.48 -0.06
C VAL A 147 -19.95 -2.51 1.47
N GLY A 148 -19.73 -1.35 2.07
CA GLY A 148 -19.65 -1.20 3.51
C GLY A 148 -19.63 0.26 3.94
N TYR A 149 -19.34 0.48 5.22
CA TYR A 149 -19.08 1.80 5.78
C TYR A 149 -17.58 1.90 6.02
N MET A 150 -16.99 3.01 5.58
CA MET A 150 -15.63 3.39 5.91
C MET A 150 -15.60 3.93 7.34
N MET A 151 -14.76 3.34 8.17
CA MET A 151 -14.60 3.69 9.58
C MET A 151 -13.14 4.06 9.82
N ASP A 152 -12.89 5.11 10.60
CA ASP A 152 -11.55 5.48 11.05
C ASP A 152 -10.52 5.70 9.93
N PRO A 153 -10.79 6.51 8.88
CA PRO A 153 -9.76 6.84 7.91
C PRO A 153 -8.64 7.65 8.57
N HIS A 154 -7.40 7.18 8.45
CA HIS A 154 -6.23 7.87 8.98
C HIS A 154 -4.97 7.52 8.18
N TYR A 155 -4.02 8.46 8.13
CA TYR A 155 -2.69 8.18 7.59
C TYR A 155 -1.95 7.18 8.49
N SER A 156 -1.44 6.09 7.91
CA SER A 156 -0.63 5.11 8.64
C SER A 156 0.86 5.40 8.51
N ASP A 157 1.65 4.88 9.46
CA ASP A 157 3.11 4.85 9.43
C ASP A 157 3.84 6.19 9.17
N VAL A 158 3.16 7.32 9.34
CA VAL A 158 3.63 8.67 9.00
C VAL A 158 4.97 9.08 9.61
N SER A 159 5.41 8.42 10.70
CA SER A 159 6.70 8.72 11.32
C SER A 159 7.89 8.06 10.61
N LYS A 160 7.74 6.80 10.17
CA LYS A 160 8.85 5.97 9.66
C LYS A 160 8.67 5.55 8.20
N GLY A 161 7.44 5.62 7.72
CA GLY A 161 6.98 5.08 6.46
C GLY A 161 7.07 3.56 6.37
N GLU A 162 6.47 3.05 5.31
CA GLU A 162 6.51 1.63 4.96
C GLU A 162 7.53 1.34 3.85
N GLY A 163 7.95 0.08 3.74
CA GLY A 163 8.84 -0.35 2.65
C GLY A 163 8.23 -0.09 1.28
N VAL A 164 6.93 -0.32 1.11
CA VAL A 164 6.19 -0.09 -0.13
C VAL A 164 6.28 1.37 -0.61
N ASN A 165 6.31 2.33 0.34
CA ASN A 165 6.38 3.77 0.11
C ASN A 165 7.80 4.32 0.43
N CYS A 166 8.84 3.50 0.25
CA CYS A 166 10.24 3.87 0.39
C CYS A 166 10.61 4.53 1.73
N LYS A 167 9.90 4.18 2.82
CA LYS A 167 10.11 4.67 4.19
C LYS A 167 10.05 6.19 4.30
N LYS A 168 9.21 6.84 3.49
CA LYS A 168 8.99 8.28 3.55
C LYS A 168 8.07 8.64 4.70
N SER A 169 8.31 9.75 5.37
CA SER A 169 7.48 10.24 6.48
C SER A 169 6.39 11.22 6.00
N GLY A 170 5.43 11.52 6.86
CA GLY A 170 4.35 12.49 6.59
C GLY A 170 3.14 11.87 5.89
N ASN A 171 2.03 12.61 5.96
CA ASN A 171 0.71 12.14 5.57
C ASN A 171 0.60 11.86 4.06
N GLU A 172 1.10 12.77 3.24
CA GLU A 172 1.00 12.69 1.78
C GLU A 172 1.71 11.45 1.21
N ARG A 173 2.80 11.00 1.86
CA ARG A 173 3.69 9.95 1.34
C ARG A 173 3.41 8.56 1.91
N ASN A 174 2.31 8.41 2.65
CA ASN A 174 1.94 7.16 3.28
C ASN A 174 0.49 6.80 2.99
N ASP A 175 0.19 5.52 3.20
CA ASP A 175 -1.13 4.96 2.97
C ASP A 175 -2.15 5.57 3.94
N ILE A 176 -3.40 5.67 3.48
CA ILE A 176 -4.54 5.92 4.35
C ILE A 176 -5.17 4.57 4.67
N HIS A 177 -5.19 4.21 5.95
CA HIS A 177 -5.83 3.00 6.45
C HIS A 177 -7.24 3.34 6.92
N PHE A 178 -8.19 2.42 6.70
CA PHE A 178 -9.52 2.49 7.27
C PHE A 178 -10.09 1.09 7.49
N SER A 179 -11.05 0.99 8.40
CA SER A 179 -11.82 -0.23 8.61
C SER A 179 -13.10 -0.23 7.78
N ILE A 180 -13.46 -1.40 7.25
CA ILE A 180 -14.68 -1.64 6.49
C ILE A 180 -15.65 -2.43 7.36
N SER A 181 -16.81 -1.82 7.63
CA SER A 181 -17.89 -2.46 8.38
C SER A 181 -19.12 -2.68 7.50
N ARG A 182 -19.83 -3.79 7.70
CA ARG A 182 -21.13 -4.03 7.04
C ARG A 182 -22.21 -3.05 7.49
N LEU A 183 -22.12 -2.58 8.73
CA LEU A 183 -23.06 -1.64 9.35
C LEU A 183 -22.27 -0.49 9.94
N TRP A 184 -22.83 0.72 9.91
CA TRP A 184 -22.26 1.84 10.66
C TRP A 184 -22.11 1.46 12.14
N ARG A 185 -21.02 1.90 12.75
CA ARG A 185 -20.73 1.68 14.16
C ARG A 185 -20.24 2.97 14.78
N ASP A 186 -20.93 3.43 15.79
CA ASP A 186 -20.39 4.44 16.69
C ASP A 186 -19.33 3.77 17.58
N ILE A 187 -18.07 4.16 17.40
CA ILE A 187 -16.92 3.64 18.15
C ILE A 187 -16.39 4.79 19.00
N ASP A 188 -16.40 4.61 20.31
CA ASP A 188 -15.74 5.53 21.23
C ASP A 188 -14.21 5.38 21.11
N TYR A 189 -13.58 6.30 20.38
CA TYR A 189 -12.13 6.33 20.18
C TYR A 189 -11.33 6.77 21.41
N THR A 190 -12.00 7.19 22.50
CA THR A 190 -11.32 7.57 23.74
C THR A 190 -10.90 6.36 24.58
N ASP A 191 -11.54 5.20 24.39
CA ASP A 191 -11.19 3.95 25.07
C ASP A 191 -10.51 2.96 24.13
N ARG A 192 -9.17 2.88 24.23
CA ARG A 192 -8.34 1.98 23.43
C ARG A 192 -8.75 0.51 23.50
N LYS A 193 -9.33 0.04 24.60
CA LYS A 193 -9.80 -1.37 24.70
C LYS A 193 -11.06 -1.57 23.89
N GLN A 194 -11.98 -0.60 23.90
CA GLN A 194 -13.19 -0.63 23.09
C GLN A 194 -12.87 -0.50 21.60
N VAL A 195 -11.96 0.41 21.23
CA VAL A 195 -11.43 0.52 19.86
C VAL A 195 -10.88 -0.82 19.40
N GLN A 196 -9.95 -1.42 20.15
CA GLN A 196 -9.40 -2.74 19.80
C GLN A 196 -10.50 -3.79 19.60
N ALA A 197 -11.46 -3.88 20.54
CA ALA A 197 -12.53 -4.86 20.47
C ALA A 197 -13.51 -4.62 19.30
N ALA A 198 -13.68 -3.37 18.88
CA ALA A 198 -14.49 -2.99 17.74
C ALA A 198 -13.77 -3.31 16.42
N LEU A 199 -12.55 -2.83 16.24
CA LEU A 199 -11.75 -3.01 15.03
C LEU A 199 -11.38 -4.49 14.78
N CYS A 200 -11.20 -5.30 15.84
CA CYS A 200 -11.02 -6.75 15.72
C CYS A 200 -12.20 -7.51 15.09
N LYS A 201 -13.31 -6.83 14.78
CA LYS A 201 -14.48 -7.40 14.08
C LYS A 201 -14.62 -6.90 12.65
N LEU A 202 -13.72 -6.01 12.21
CA LEU A 202 -13.76 -5.33 10.92
C LEU A 202 -12.60 -5.81 10.05
N VAL A 203 -12.72 -5.59 8.74
CA VAL A 203 -11.65 -5.85 7.75
C VAL A 203 -11.08 -4.51 7.28
N THR A 204 -9.94 -4.52 6.62
CA THR A 204 -9.22 -3.29 6.27
C THR A 204 -9.33 -2.97 4.78
N GLY A 205 -9.37 -1.68 4.45
CA GLY A 205 -8.99 -1.18 3.14
C GLY A 205 -7.90 -0.13 3.31
N GLU A 206 -7.05 0.01 2.30
CA GLU A 206 -5.93 0.95 2.33
C GLU A 206 -5.83 1.69 0.99
N ILE A 207 -5.69 3.02 1.01
CA ILE A 207 -5.44 3.85 -0.17
C ILE A 207 -3.95 4.16 -0.22
N SER A 208 -3.29 3.77 -1.32
CA SER A 208 -1.89 4.09 -1.57
C SER A 208 -1.67 5.61 -1.72
N PRO A 209 -0.51 6.17 -1.32
CA PRO A 209 -0.17 7.56 -1.60
C PRO A 209 0.08 7.82 -3.09
N HIS A 210 0.35 6.76 -3.86
CA HIS A 210 0.75 6.92 -5.25
C HIS A 210 -0.40 7.45 -6.09
N PHE A 211 -0.22 8.67 -6.62
CA PHE A 211 -1.21 9.39 -7.42
C PHE A 211 -2.57 9.66 -6.75
N ARG A 212 -2.64 9.62 -5.41
CA ARG A 212 -3.90 9.69 -4.66
C ARG A 212 -4.71 10.94 -5.02
N PRO A 213 -6.01 10.82 -5.36
CA PRO A 213 -6.84 12.00 -5.59
C PRO A 213 -6.99 12.86 -4.34
N GLU A 214 -7.06 14.19 -4.50
CA GLU A 214 -7.30 15.13 -3.39
C GLU A 214 -8.62 14.82 -2.66
N SER A 215 -9.67 14.46 -3.40
CA SER A 215 -10.97 14.06 -2.84
C SER A 215 -10.92 12.76 -2.04
N TRP A 216 -9.80 12.04 -2.04
CA TRP A 216 -9.57 10.81 -1.26
C TRP A 216 -8.69 11.04 -0.03
N GLU A 217 -8.38 12.30 0.30
CA GLU A 217 -7.66 12.61 1.53
C GLU A 217 -8.55 12.43 2.78
N VAL A 218 -7.90 12.20 3.93
CA VAL A 218 -8.59 11.87 5.20
C VAL A 218 -9.69 12.88 5.57
N GLU A 219 -9.48 14.16 5.25
CA GLU A 219 -10.48 15.22 5.49
C GLU A 219 -11.82 14.93 4.80
N HIS A 220 -11.80 14.56 3.51
CA HIS A 220 -13.01 14.25 2.75
C HIS A 220 -13.58 12.89 3.14
N LEU A 221 -12.72 11.88 3.33
CA LEU A 221 -13.13 10.54 3.73
C LEU A 221 -13.84 10.54 5.09
N SER A 222 -13.40 11.38 6.03
CA SER A 222 -14.02 11.51 7.35
C SER A 222 -15.45 12.05 7.27
N LYS A 223 -15.81 12.79 6.21
CA LYS A 223 -17.17 13.29 5.97
C LYS A 223 -18.13 12.20 5.47
N LEU A 224 -17.65 10.99 5.15
CA LEU A 224 -18.48 9.84 4.75
C LEU A 224 -19.11 9.11 5.95
N GLU A 225 -19.14 9.75 7.12
CA GLU A 225 -19.71 9.22 8.34
C GLU A 225 -21.15 8.72 8.10
N ASN A 226 -21.42 7.46 8.45
CA ASN A 226 -22.73 6.83 8.28
C ASN A 226 -23.27 6.83 6.83
N ILE A 227 -22.39 6.94 5.83
CA ILE A 227 -22.73 6.80 4.41
C ILE A 227 -22.09 5.51 3.86
N PRO A 228 -22.88 4.59 3.26
CA PRO A 228 -22.32 3.42 2.59
C PRO A 228 -21.45 3.84 1.41
N VAL A 229 -20.32 3.15 1.27
CA VAL A 229 -19.42 3.24 0.12
C VAL A 229 -19.33 1.90 -0.60
N ARG A 230 -19.14 1.95 -1.91
CA ARG A 230 -18.70 0.82 -2.73
C ARG A 230 -17.24 1.07 -3.09
N LEU A 231 -16.38 0.16 -2.65
CA LEU A 231 -14.94 0.24 -2.83
C LEU A 231 -14.52 -0.81 -3.84
N THR A 232 -13.80 -0.40 -4.87
CA THR A 232 -13.20 -1.30 -5.86
C THR A 232 -11.70 -1.28 -5.66
N GLY A 233 -11.04 -2.45 -5.71
CA GLY A 233 -9.60 -2.54 -5.59
C GLY A 233 -9.11 -3.98 -5.64
N GLN A 234 -7.81 -4.15 -5.40
CA GLN A 234 -7.21 -5.47 -5.36
C GLN A 234 -7.43 -6.13 -3.99
N LEU A 235 -7.76 -7.42 -3.98
CA LEU A 235 -7.64 -8.25 -2.79
C LEU A 235 -6.16 -8.58 -2.51
N PHE A 236 -5.67 -8.17 -1.35
CA PHE A 236 -4.27 -8.27 -0.93
C PHE A 236 -4.15 -8.92 0.45
N PHE A 237 -3.09 -9.69 0.70
CA PHE A 237 -2.83 -10.31 2.00
C PHE A 237 -1.60 -9.69 2.67
N ASP A 238 -1.81 -8.91 3.73
CA ASP A 238 -0.73 -8.28 4.48
C ASP A 238 -0.06 -9.28 5.45
N ALA A 239 0.91 -10.02 4.91
CA ALA A 239 1.60 -11.08 5.63
C ALA A 239 2.56 -10.56 6.71
N SER A 240 2.77 -9.25 6.81
CA SER A 240 3.58 -8.64 7.86
C SER A 240 2.85 -8.61 9.21
N HIS A 241 1.54 -8.85 9.22
CA HIS A 241 0.69 -8.72 10.39
C HIS A 241 -0.10 -9.98 10.71
N VAL A 242 -0.67 -10.02 11.91
CA VAL A 242 -1.56 -11.09 12.37
C VAL A 242 -2.97 -10.56 12.60
N PRO A 243 -4.02 -11.34 12.28
CA PRO A 243 -5.38 -10.95 12.61
C PRO A 243 -5.60 -11.06 14.13
N CYS A 244 -6.65 -10.40 14.62
CA CYS A 244 -7.09 -10.52 16.00
C CYS A 244 -7.41 -11.98 16.35
N ARG A 245 -6.95 -12.40 17.53
CA ARG A 245 -7.23 -13.70 18.15
C ARG A 245 -7.63 -13.48 19.60
N ALA A 246 -8.43 -14.40 20.14
CA ALA A 246 -8.89 -14.30 21.52
C ALA A 246 -7.71 -14.17 22.50
N GLY A 247 -7.78 -13.18 23.40
CA GLY A 247 -6.81 -12.99 24.49
C GLY A 247 -5.47 -12.35 24.10
N LYS A 248 -5.29 -11.90 22.85
CA LYS A 248 -4.04 -11.23 22.43
C LYS A 248 -4.33 -9.91 21.71
N PRO A 249 -3.92 -8.75 22.26
CA PRO A 249 -3.95 -7.51 21.50
C PRO A 249 -2.97 -7.59 20.35
N VAL A 250 -3.37 -7.04 19.21
CA VAL A 250 -2.57 -6.98 17.98
C VAL A 250 -2.63 -5.57 17.41
N ASN A 251 -1.57 -5.14 16.74
CA ASN A 251 -1.51 -3.83 16.09
C ASN A 251 -1.06 -4.01 14.62
N PRO A 252 -1.85 -3.53 13.64
CA PRO A 252 -3.19 -2.96 13.81
C PRO A 252 -4.24 -4.03 14.15
N ALA A 253 -5.37 -3.58 14.71
CA ALA A 253 -6.47 -4.45 15.10
C ALA A 253 -7.39 -4.73 13.91
N ARG A 254 -7.49 -5.98 13.46
CA ARG A 254 -8.33 -6.38 12.32
C ARG A 254 -8.76 -7.84 12.43
N ALA A 255 -9.96 -8.15 11.93
CA ALA A 255 -10.50 -9.51 11.94
C ALA A 255 -9.81 -10.44 10.92
N SER A 256 -9.21 -9.85 9.88
CA SER A 256 -8.49 -10.50 8.79
C SER A 256 -7.28 -9.63 8.42
N VAL A 257 -6.19 -10.24 7.93
CA VAL A 257 -5.11 -9.51 7.24
C VAL A 257 -5.26 -9.57 5.72
N TRP A 258 -6.39 -10.10 5.23
CA TRP A 258 -6.90 -9.78 3.90
C TRP A 258 -7.50 -8.38 3.88
N GLU A 259 -7.16 -7.64 2.84
CA GLU A 259 -7.47 -6.22 2.69
C GLU A 259 -7.83 -5.93 1.24
N ILE A 260 -8.44 -4.77 1.03
CA ILE A 260 -8.59 -4.21 -0.31
C ILE A 260 -7.56 -3.12 -0.47
N HIS A 261 -6.49 -3.43 -1.18
CA HIS A 261 -5.36 -2.55 -1.42
C HIS A 261 -4.57 -2.93 -2.68
N PRO A 262 -4.25 -1.96 -3.56
CA PRO A 262 -4.69 -0.56 -3.51
C PRO A 262 -6.20 -0.45 -3.76
N ILE A 263 -6.80 0.62 -3.25
CA ILE A 263 -8.13 1.08 -3.68
C ILE A 263 -8.01 1.73 -5.06
N TYR A 264 -8.90 1.34 -5.97
CA TYR A 264 -8.96 1.78 -7.37
C TYR A 264 -10.15 2.71 -7.63
N ALA A 265 -11.22 2.60 -6.86
CA ALA A 265 -12.35 3.51 -6.93
C ALA A 265 -13.11 3.53 -5.60
N ILE A 266 -13.66 4.70 -5.28
CA ILE A 266 -14.56 4.93 -4.15
C ILE A 266 -15.83 5.54 -4.71
N ASP A 267 -16.94 4.81 -4.56
CA ASP A 267 -18.27 5.31 -4.87
C ASP A 267 -19.08 5.52 -3.59
N VAL A 268 -19.81 6.61 -3.52
CA VAL A 268 -20.62 7.05 -2.40
C VAL A 268 -22.10 6.79 -2.68
N CYS A 269 -22.80 6.23 -1.70
CA CYS A 269 -24.22 5.92 -1.83
C CYS A 269 -25.08 7.20 -1.88
N LYS A 270 -25.78 7.43 -3.01
CA LYS A 270 -26.63 8.63 -3.21
C LYS A 270 -27.76 8.76 -2.18
N THR A 271 -28.33 7.63 -1.74
CA THR A 271 -29.46 7.61 -0.79
C THR A 271 -29.01 7.60 0.68
N LYS A 272 -27.69 7.63 0.93
CA LYS A 272 -27.04 7.54 2.24
C LYS A 272 -27.36 6.31 3.10
N THR A 273 -28.26 5.41 2.66
CA THR A 273 -28.75 4.32 3.52
C THR A 273 -28.96 2.99 2.79
N LYS A 274 -29.30 3.00 1.49
CA LYS A 274 -29.66 1.78 0.74
C LYS A 274 -29.22 1.91 -0.71
N CYS A 275 -28.00 1.48 -1.01
CA CYS A 275 -27.50 1.34 -2.37
C CYS A 275 -27.20 -0.13 -2.66
N ARG A 276 -27.59 -0.60 -3.84
CA ARG A 276 -27.34 -1.97 -4.29
C ARG A 276 -25.98 -2.01 -4.97
N ALA A 277 -25.12 -2.94 -4.57
CA ALA A 277 -23.74 -3.05 -5.08
C ALA A 277 -23.67 -3.02 -6.61
N ASN A 278 -24.55 -3.78 -7.27
CA ASN A 278 -24.57 -3.98 -8.71
C ASN A 278 -25.50 -3.03 -9.49
N VAL A 279 -25.87 -1.88 -8.91
CA VAL A 279 -26.73 -0.89 -9.59
C VAL A 279 -26.07 0.48 -9.59
N ASP A 280 -25.33 0.78 -10.65
CA ASP A 280 -24.51 2.00 -10.77
C ASP A 280 -25.29 3.29 -10.58
N SER A 281 -26.59 3.32 -10.93
CA SER A 281 -27.43 4.50 -10.71
C SER A 281 -27.60 4.85 -9.22
N ASP A 282 -27.41 3.89 -8.31
CA ASP A 282 -27.48 4.12 -6.85
C ASP A 282 -26.23 4.87 -6.33
N TRP A 283 -25.16 4.94 -7.11
CA TRP A 283 -23.83 5.41 -6.70
C TRP A 283 -23.41 6.70 -7.41
N ILE A 284 -22.58 7.50 -6.75
CA ILE A 284 -21.83 8.63 -7.33
C ILE A 284 -20.36 8.46 -6.95
N THR A 285 -19.41 8.86 -7.80
CA THR A 285 -17.98 8.82 -7.48
C THR A 285 -17.67 9.71 -6.26
N MET A 286 -16.66 9.34 -5.48
CA MET A 286 -16.18 10.16 -4.35
C MET A 286 -15.84 11.59 -4.76
N ASP A 287 -15.20 11.78 -5.93
CA ASP A 287 -14.81 13.10 -6.42
C ASP A 287 -16.03 14.02 -6.65
N ALA A 288 -17.00 13.54 -7.44
CA ALA A 288 -18.25 14.27 -7.65
C ALA A 288 -19.12 14.41 -6.37
N TRP A 289 -18.94 13.54 -5.37
CA TRP A 289 -19.56 13.74 -4.05
C TRP A 289 -18.88 14.86 -3.27
N ALA A 290 -17.55 14.87 -3.22
CA ALA A 290 -16.75 15.89 -2.54
C ALA A 290 -17.01 17.29 -3.12
N GLN A 291 -17.03 17.42 -4.45
CA GLN A 291 -17.36 18.68 -5.14
C GLN A 291 -18.71 19.25 -4.69
N LYS A 292 -19.75 18.41 -4.62
CA LYS A 292 -21.07 18.84 -4.14
C LYS A 292 -21.06 19.33 -2.70
N GLN A 293 -20.30 18.69 -1.83
CA GLN A 293 -20.19 19.15 -0.44
C GLN A 293 -19.51 20.53 -0.36
N HIS A 294 -18.52 20.81 -1.21
CA HIS A 294 -17.94 22.15 -1.28
C HIS A 294 -18.94 23.21 -1.76
N GLU A 295 -19.71 22.90 -2.82
CA GLU A 295 -20.74 23.80 -3.34
C GLU A 295 -21.82 24.12 -2.27
N ASP A 296 -22.27 23.10 -1.54
CA ASP A 296 -23.25 23.25 -0.45
C ASP A 296 -22.67 24.14 0.67
N GLU A 297 -21.43 23.90 1.12
CA GLU A 297 -20.75 24.68 2.18
C GLU A 297 -20.47 26.15 1.79
N GLU A 298 -20.26 26.45 0.50
CA GLU A 298 -20.09 27.82 0.02
C GLU A 298 -21.44 28.55 -0.01
N SER A 299 -22.52 27.88 -0.46
CA SER A 299 -23.85 28.47 -0.51
C SER A 299 -24.40 28.85 0.87
N GLU A 300 -24.08 28.09 1.91
CA GLU A 300 -24.48 28.37 3.30
C GLU A 300 -23.73 29.56 3.93
N LYS A 301 -22.59 29.98 3.37
CA LYS A 301 -21.81 31.13 3.87
C LYS A 301 -22.28 32.47 3.30
N ASP A 302 -23.04 32.42 2.20
CA ASP A 302 -23.55 33.61 1.51
C ASP A 302 -24.98 34.00 1.96
N GLU A 303 -25.60 33.23 2.87
CA GLU A 303 -26.88 33.52 3.56
C GLU A 303 -26.68 34.14 4.96
#